data_AF-A0A369QGD7-F1
#
_entry.id   AF-A0A369QGD7-F1
#
_cell.length_a   1.000
_cell.length_b   1.000
_cell.length_c   1.000
_cell.angle_alpha   90.00
_cell.angle_beta   90.00
_cell.angle_gamma   90.00
#
_symmetry.space_group_name_H-M   'P 1'
#
loop_
_entity.id
_entity.type
_entity.pdbx_description
1 polymer ?
#
loop_
_entity_poly.entity_id
_entity_poly.type
_entity_poly.pdbx_seq_one_letter_code
_entity_poly.pdbx_strand_id
1 'polypeptide(L)'
;MSYIRHPERVVAFSIVYSTQRHNPSPAIRTIGAFTAVRRNSDDVSFGQHQFAYPNQEGSTPLADMASLANPQTDCLGSVILPPSRHALQASGVYDPVAARSRALPIPARHCFRRCHFLQTNMRTFRGISRQNGISLERPLSTDTMYAAYAPERAQAIWVNWVTLALVRDPDRASLLAAHRAWNMIERARVAR
;
A
#
# COMPACT_ATOMS: atom_id res chain seq x y z
N MET A 1 4.54 -31.93 0.48
CA MET A 1 3.77 -30.71 0.10
C MET A 1 3.93 -29.69 1.21
N SER A 2 4.57 -28.55 0.92
CA SER A 2 4.70 -27.45 1.87
C SER A 2 3.37 -26.68 1.91
N TYR A 3 2.65 -26.73 3.03
CA TYR A 3 1.48 -25.87 3.24
C TYR A 3 1.97 -24.42 3.34
N ILE A 4 1.71 -23.63 2.31
CA ILE A 4 1.92 -22.18 2.36
C ILE A 4 0.92 -21.63 3.38
N ARG A 5 1.39 -21.27 4.58
CA ARG A 5 0.54 -20.62 5.60
C ARG A 5 0.22 -19.19 5.14
N HIS A 6 -0.99 -18.99 4.62
CA HIS A 6 -1.48 -17.64 4.28
C HIS A 6 -1.49 -16.76 5.54
N PRO A 7 -1.09 -15.48 5.43
CA PRO A 7 -1.25 -14.55 6.54
C PRO A 7 -2.73 -14.41 6.91
N GLU A 8 -3.03 -14.43 8.20
CA GLU A 8 -4.38 -14.14 8.71
C GLU A 8 -4.75 -12.67 8.50
N ARG A 9 -3.75 -11.80 8.45
CA ARG A 9 -3.93 -10.37 8.26
C ARG A 9 -2.85 -9.81 7.34
N VAL A 10 -3.28 -9.02 6.37
CA VAL A 10 -2.41 -8.26 5.49
C VAL A 10 -2.79 -6.79 5.60
N VAL A 11 -1.78 -5.92 5.73
CA VAL A 11 -1.96 -4.48 5.68
C VAL A 11 -1.05 -3.89 4.63
N ALA A 12 -1.63 -3.23 3.63
CA ALA A 12 -0.91 -2.44 2.65
C ALA A 12 -0.89 -0.98 3.08
N PHE A 13 0.27 -0.32 2.94
CA PHE A 13 0.45 1.08 3.26
C PHE A 13 0.85 1.89 2.03
N SER A 14 0.24 3.06 1.87
CA SER A 14 0.68 4.12 0.97
C SER A 14 1.03 5.36 1.78
N ILE A 15 2.26 5.85 1.63
CA ILE A 15 2.79 6.89 2.49
C ILE A 15 3.09 8.11 1.63
N VAL A 16 2.49 9.23 2.02
CA VAL A 16 2.67 10.52 1.38
C VAL A 16 3.53 11.39 2.28
N TYR A 17 4.65 11.84 1.72
CA TYR A 17 5.61 12.70 2.38
C TYR A 17 5.43 14.15 1.95
N SER A 18 5.82 15.08 2.82
CA SER A 18 5.91 16.51 2.51
C SER A 18 6.95 16.77 1.42
N THR A 19 6.62 17.58 0.41
CA THR A 19 7.52 17.91 -0.72
C THR A 19 8.54 19.02 -0.42
N GLN A 20 8.89 19.26 0.85
CA GLN A 20 9.92 20.25 1.19
C GLN A 20 11.26 19.89 0.55
N ARG A 21 11.63 20.66 -0.49
CA ARG A 21 12.73 20.38 -1.43
C ARG A 21 14.13 20.26 -0.82
N HIS A 22 14.30 20.58 0.46
CA HIS A 22 15.60 20.61 1.16
C HIS A 22 15.66 19.77 2.42
N ASN A 23 14.64 18.96 2.73
CA ASN A 23 14.65 18.12 3.92
C ASN A 23 15.18 16.70 3.58
N PRO A 24 16.33 16.27 4.14
CA PRO A 24 16.87 14.92 3.92
C PRO A 24 15.96 13.81 4.50
N SER A 25 15.08 14.15 5.44
CA SER A 25 14.09 13.26 6.05
C SER A 25 12.70 13.89 5.98
N PRO A 26 12.00 13.79 4.84
CA PRO A 26 10.72 14.47 4.67
C PRO A 26 9.69 13.93 5.66
N ALA A 27 8.91 14.83 6.26
CA ALA A 27 7.85 14.49 7.19
C ALA A 27 6.74 13.69 6.50
N ILE A 28 6.20 12.66 7.16
CA ILE A 28 5.00 11.96 6.71
C ILE A 28 3.80 12.90 6.87
N ARG A 29 3.07 13.14 5.78
CA ARG A 29 1.85 13.96 5.71
C ARG A 29 0.60 13.12 5.79
N THR A 30 0.60 11.95 5.18
CA THR A 30 -0.55 11.06 5.18
C THR A 30 -0.12 9.61 5.07
N ILE A 31 -0.81 8.75 5.81
CA ILE A 31 -0.77 7.30 5.65
C ILE A 31 -2.14 6.87 5.17
N GLY A 32 -2.20 6.29 3.98
CA GLY A 32 -3.32 5.44 3.56
C GLY A 32 -2.99 4.00 3.91
N ALA A 33 -3.97 3.27 4.45
CA ALA A 33 -3.82 1.85 4.69
C ALA A 33 -5.02 1.06 4.16
N PHE A 34 -4.75 -0.14 3.68
CA PHE A 34 -5.76 -1.09 3.27
C PHE A 34 -5.53 -2.41 3.98
N THR A 35 -6.55 -2.92 4.66
CA THR A 35 -6.47 -4.15 5.46
C THR A 35 -7.29 -5.25 4.81
N ALA A 36 -6.74 -6.46 4.79
CA ALA A 36 -7.44 -7.69 4.46
C ALA A 36 -7.25 -8.66 5.62
N VAL A 37 -8.33 -9.01 6.30
CA VAL A 37 -8.33 -9.84 7.51
C VAL A 37 -9.15 -11.08 7.27
N ARG A 38 -8.51 -12.24 7.31
CA ARG A 38 -9.21 -13.51 7.30
C ARG A 38 -9.97 -13.65 8.62
N ARG A 39 -11.29 -13.89 8.55
CA ARG A 39 -12.12 -14.13 9.73
C ARG A 39 -12.18 -15.62 10.05
N ASN A 40 -12.48 -16.44 9.03
CA ASN A 40 -12.61 -17.89 9.08
C ASN A 40 -11.95 -18.54 7.85
N SER A 41 -12.17 -19.84 7.60
CA SER A 41 -11.65 -20.54 6.42
C SER A 41 -11.99 -19.83 5.11
N ASP A 42 -13.21 -19.31 4.99
CA ASP A 42 -13.80 -18.88 3.72
C ASP A 42 -14.21 -17.40 3.68
N ASP A 43 -13.89 -16.62 4.72
CA ASP A 43 -14.31 -15.24 4.84
C ASP A 43 -13.14 -14.27 5.06
N VAL A 44 -13.22 -13.12 4.38
CA VAL A 44 -12.24 -12.05 4.42
C VAL A 44 -12.95 -10.71 4.59
N SER A 45 -12.56 -9.99 5.64
CA SER A 45 -12.98 -8.60 5.85
C SER A 45 -11.96 -7.65 5.22
N PHE A 46 -12.44 -6.64 4.52
CA PHE A 46 -11.62 -5.55 3.99
C PHE A 46 -11.88 -4.26 4.74
N GLY A 47 -10.85 -3.43 4.88
CA GLY A 47 -10.94 -2.12 5.53
C GLY A 47 -9.99 -1.11 4.90
N GLN A 48 -10.38 0.15 4.93
CA GLN A 48 -9.61 1.27 4.38
C GLN A 48 -9.45 2.33 5.47
N HIS A 49 -8.24 2.85 5.62
CA HIS A 49 -7.89 3.80 6.68
C HIS A 49 -7.09 4.96 6.10
N GLN A 50 -7.26 6.15 6.69
CA GLN A 50 -6.48 7.33 6.37
C GLN A 50 -6.09 8.04 7.67
N PHE A 51 -4.81 8.35 7.80
CA PHE A 51 -4.27 9.16 8.89
C PHE A 51 -3.56 10.37 8.29
N ALA A 52 -3.94 11.57 8.69
CA ALA A 52 -3.38 12.82 8.18
C ALA A 52 -2.61 13.56 9.28
N TYR A 53 -1.46 14.11 8.92
CA TYR A 53 -0.51 14.76 9.84
C TYR A 53 -0.19 16.18 9.34
N PRO A 54 -1.10 17.14 9.53
CA PRO A 54 -0.92 18.49 9.01
C PRO A 54 0.25 19.25 9.66
N ASN A 55 0.47 19.10 10.98
CA ASN A 55 1.33 20.00 11.78
C ASN A 55 2.34 19.32 12.74
N GLN A 56 2.59 18.01 12.64
CA GLN A 56 3.55 17.22 13.46
C GLN A 56 3.83 17.69 14.92
N GLU A 57 2.78 17.98 15.70
CA GLU A 57 2.87 18.06 17.15
C GLU A 57 2.02 16.93 17.74
N GLY A 58 2.65 15.96 18.42
CA GLY A 58 1.99 14.97 19.27
C GLY A 58 1.65 13.59 18.66
N SER A 59 1.27 13.48 17.38
CA SER A 59 0.97 12.18 16.76
C SER A 59 2.20 11.58 16.09
N THR A 60 2.59 10.34 16.43
CA THR A 60 3.65 9.63 15.70
C THR A 60 3.02 8.77 14.60
N PRO A 61 3.26 9.04 13.30
CA PRO A 61 2.75 8.23 12.19
C PRO A 61 3.03 6.73 12.35
N LEU A 62 4.13 6.43 13.03
CA LEU A 62 4.58 5.08 13.35
C LEU A 62 3.64 4.35 14.32
N ALA A 63 3.04 5.05 15.30
CA ALA A 63 2.06 4.46 16.20
C ALA A 63 0.76 4.09 15.46
N ASP A 64 0.31 4.93 14.52
CA ASP A 64 -0.88 4.63 13.71
C ASP A 64 -0.65 3.45 12.77
N MET A 65 0.56 3.32 12.20
CA MET A 65 0.92 2.12 11.44
C MET A 65 0.93 0.87 12.32
N ALA A 66 1.44 0.99 13.55
CA ALA A 66 1.51 -0.11 14.50
C ALA A 66 0.13 -0.53 15.02
N SER A 67 -0.81 0.41 15.20
CA SER A 67 -2.18 0.12 15.66
C SER A 67 -2.98 -0.75 14.67
N LEU A 68 -2.60 -0.72 13.39
CA LEU A 68 -3.18 -1.57 12.36
C LEU A 68 -2.57 -2.97 12.29
N ALA A 69 -1.52 -3.24 13.07
CA ALA A 69 -0.72 -4.44 12.98
C ALA A 69 -0.66 -5.23 14.29
N ASN A 70 -0.36 -6.51 14.15
CA ASN A 70 -0.01 -7.40 15.24
C ASN A 70 1.09 -8.37 14.76
N PRO A 71 1.69 -9.16 15.66
CA PRO A 71 2.77 -10.09 15.27
C PRO A 71 2.41 -11.14 14.20
N GLN A 72 1.13 -11.30 13.85
CA GLN A 72 0.67 -12.19 12.76
C GLN A 72 0.37 -11.46 11.44
N THR A 73 0.59 -10.14 11.40
CA THR A 73 0.28 -9.29 10.25
C THR A 73 1.42 -9.24 9.25
N ASP A 74 1.13 -9.54 7.99
CA ASP A 74 2.04 -9.24 6.88
C ASP A 74 1.83 -7.80 6.39
N CYS A 75 2.92 -7.05 6.26
CA CYS A 75 2.94 -5.65 5.87
C CYS A 75 3.35 -5.51 4.40
N LEU A 76 2.62 -4.72 3.61
CA LEU A 76 2.89 -4.50 2.18
C LEU A 76 3.18 -3.03 1.89
N GLY A 77 4.21 -2.77 1.11
CA GLY A 77 4.46 -1.47 0.49
C GLY A 77 4.91 -1.64 -0.95
N SER A 78 4.90 -0.55 -1.71
CA SER A 78 5.34 -0.56 -3.11
C SER A 78 6.58 0.29 -3.33
N VAL A 79 7.54 -0.26 -4.07
CA VAL A 79 8.66 0.47 -4.62
C VAL A 79 8.44 0.60 -6.12
N ILE A 80 8.09 1.81 -6.57
CA ILE A 80 7.89 2.08 -8.00
C ILE A 80 9.26 2.29 -8.64
N LEU A 81 9.62 1.39 -9.56
CA LEU A 81 10.88 1.46 -10.29
C LEU A 81 10.84 2.58 -11.35
N PRO A 82 11.93 3.34 -11.53
CA PRO A 82 12.03 4.32 -12.60
C PRO A 82 12.01 3.64 -13.98
N PRO A 83 11.58 4.35 -15.04
CA PRO A 83 11.68 3.83 -16.40
C PRO A 83 13.14 3.51 -16.74
N SER A 84 13.39 2.35 -17.33
CA SER A 84 14.73 1.80 -17.62
C SER A 84 15.63 2.73 -18.43
N ARG A 85 15.08 3.68 -19.22
CA ARG A 85 15.86 4.66 -19.99
C ARG A 85 16.45 5.81 -19.16
N HIS A 86 15.94 6.07 -17.95
CA HIS A 86 16.42 7.16 -17.09
C HIS A 86 17.42 6.72 -16.02
N ALA A 87 17.61 5.41 -15.82
CA ALA A 87 18.58 4.89 -14.86
C ALA A 87 20.04 5.16 -15.28
N LEU A 88 20.29 5.46 -16.56
CA LEU A 88 21.63 5.71 -17.12
C LEU A 88 21.98 7.21 -17.29
N GLN A 89 21.01 8.13 -17.17
CA GLN A 89 21.21 9.56 -17.49
C GLN A 89 21.06 10.51 -16.30
N ALA A 90 20.46 10.08 -15.19
CA ALA A 90 20.49 10.87 -13.97
C ALA A 90 21.68 10.41 -13.13
N SER A 91 22.59 11.33 -12.85
CA SER A 91 23.68 11.24 -11.87
C SER A 91 23.20 11.07 -10.41
N GLY A 92 22.00 10.51 -10.20
CA GLY A 92 21.44 10.11 -8.92
C GLY A 92 21.17 8.61 -8.95
N VAL A 93 22.11 7.84 -8.40
CA VAL A 93 22.02 6.39 -8.24
C VAL A 93 20.70 6.05 -7.54
N TYR A 94 19.86 5.23 -8.18
CA TYR A 94 18.70 4.65 -7.52
C TYR A 94 19.17 3.88 -6.28
N ASP A 95 18.85 4.39 -5.09
CA ASP A 95 19.15 3.71 -3.83
C ASP A 95 17.97 2.81 -3.43
N PRO A 96 18.10 1.48 -3.56
CA PRO A 96 17.04 0.54 -3.21
C PRO A 96 16.73 0.53 -1.70
N VAL A 97 17.70 0.90 -0.86
CA VAL A 97 17.51 0.96 0.60
C VAL A 97 16.65 2.17 0.94
N ALA A 98 17.02 3.36 0.46
CA ALA A 98 16.19 4.56 0.63
C ALA A 98 14.77 4.39 0.05
N ALA A 99 14.64 3.74 -1.11
CA ALA A 99 13.33 3.48 -1.73
C ALA A 99 12.45 2.55 -0.87
N ARG A 100 13.03 1.50 -0.26
CA ARG A 100 12.31 0.62 0.67
C ARG A 100 11.94 1.34 1.97
N SER A 101 12.87 2.10 2.55
CA SER A 101 12.61 2.88 3.77
C SER A 101 11.50 3.92 3.56
N ARG A 102 11.38 4.49 2.36
CA ARG A 102 10.24 5.37 2.00
C ARG A 102 8.94 4.61 1.74
N ALA A 103 9.01 3.41 1.20
CA ALA A 103 7.81 2.61 0.94
C ALA A 103 7.17 2.10 2.25
N LEU A 104 8.00 1.69 3.21
CA LEU A 104 7.60 1.23 4.53
C LEU A 104 8.65 1.67 5.57
N PRO A 105 8.47 2.83 6.22
CA PRO A 105 9.26 3.27 7.37
C PRO A 105 8.81 2.46 8.58
N ILE A 106 9.20 1.20 8.64
CA ILE A 106 8.74 0.26 9.67
C ILE A 106 9.47 0.62 10.98
N PRO A 107 8.74 1.04 12.03
CA PRO A 107 9.35 1.47 13.29
C PRO A 107 9.97 0.32 14.07
N ALA A 108 9.41 -0.90 13.92
CA ALA A 108 9.95 -2.06 14.58
C ALA A 108 9.51 -3.36 13.88
N ARG A 109 10.50 -4.18 13.51
CA ARG A 109 10.27 -5.48 12.84
C ARG A 109 9.42 -6.45 13.66
N HIS A 110 9.23 -6.20 14.97
CA HIS A 110 8.46 -7.06 15.87
C HIS A 110 6.93 -6.84 15.80
N CYS A 111 6.46 -5.71 15.25
CA CYS A 111 5.02 -5.44 15.11
C CYS A 111 4.37 -6.21 13.95
N PHE A 112 5.18 -6.84 13.08
CA PHE A 112 4.74 -7.51 11.87
C PHE A 112 5.37 -8.89 11.77
N ARG A 113 4.65 -9.84 11.17
CA ARG A 113 5.18 -11.18 10.87
C ARG A 113 6.23 -11.10 9.76
N ARG A 114 5.89 -10.41 8.67
CA ARG A 114 6.76 -10.20 7.50
C ARG A 114 6.44 -8.87 6.85
N CYS A 115 7.42 -8.30 6.16
CA CYS A 115 7.23 -7.12 5.34
C CYS A 115 7.65 -7.38 3.91
N HIS A 116 6.75 -7.08 2.99
CA HIS A 116 6.88 -7.35 1.57
C HIS A 116 6.92 -6.03 0.81
N PHE A 117 7.85 -5.94 -0.13
CA PHE A 117 8.02 -4.79 -1.00
C PHE A 117 7.67 -5.19 -2.43
N LEU A 118 6.53 -4.71 -2.91
CA LEU A 118 6.15 -4.89 -4.30
C LEU A 118 7.00 -3.98 -5.18
N GLN A 119 7.95 -4.57 -5.90
CA GLN A 119 8.72 -3.87 -6.92
C GLN A 119 7.99 -3.94 -8.26
N THR A 120 7.59 -2.80 -8.80
CA THR A 120 6.84 -2.74 -10.05
C THR A 120 7.07 -1.42 -10.75
N ASN A 121 6.82 -1.36 -12.06
CA ASN A 121 6.82 -0.10 -12.79
C ASN A 121 5.42 0.53 -12.74
N MET A 122 5.35 1.86 -12.90
CA MET A 122 4.11 2.60 -12.82
C MET A 122 3.07 2.19 -13.88
N ARG A 123 3.50 1.69 -15.05
CA ARG A 123 2.59 1.24 -16.13
C ARG A 123 1.83 -0.02 -15.70
N THR A 124 2.55 -1.04 -15.23
CA THR A 124 1.98 -2.29 -14.72
C THR A 124 1.10 -2.01 -13.51
N PHE A 125 1.58 -1.20 -12.57
CA PHE A 125 0.85 -0.84 -11.36
C PHE A 125 -0.51 -0.21 -11.67
N ARG A 126 -0.55 0.77 -12.58
CA ARG A 126 -1.79 1.41 -13.03
C ARG A 126 -2.69 0.47 -13.83
N GLY A 127 -2.10 -0.36 -14.70
CA GLY A 127 -2.85 -1.31 -15.52
C GLY A 127 -3.66 -2.29 -14.67
N ILE A 128 -3.02 -2.93 -13.69
CA ILE A 128 -3.67 -3.89 -12.77
C ILE A 128 -4.70 -3.18 -11.89
N SER A 129 -4.36 -1.99 -11.37
CA SER A 129 -5.28 -1.21 -10.53
C SER A 129 -6.57 -0.88 -11.29
N ARG A 130 -6.44 -0.39 -12.53
CA ARG A 130 -7.58 -0.05 -13.39
C ARG A 130 -8.45 -1.25 -13.72
N GLN A 131 -7.85 -2.41 -14.01
CA GLN A 131 -8.59 -3.66 -14.26
C GLN A 131 -9.44 -4.11 -13.07
N ASN A 132 -9.09 -3.66 -11.86
CA ASN A 132 -9.84 -3.94 -10.63
C ASN A 132 -10.64 -2.72 -10.15
N GLY A 133 -10.91 -1.77 -11.06
CA GLY A 133 -11.77 -0.62 -10.82
C GLY A 133 -11.13 0.48 -9.98
N ILE A 134 -9.84 0.42 -9.65
CA ILE A 134 -9.15 1.45 -8.86
C ILE A 134 -8.54 2.46 -9.84
N SER A 135 -9.08 3.68 -9.86
CA SER A 135 -8.52 4.78 -10.67
C SER A 135 -7.39 5.45 -9.92
N LEU A 136 -6.16 5.27 -10.41
CA LEU A 136 -4.98 5.97 -9.93
C LEU A 136 -4.65 7.11 -10.91
N GLU A 137 -5.55 8.07 -11.03
CA GLU A 137 -5.31 9.28 -11.82
C GLU A 137 -4.14 10.06 -11.24
N ARG A 138 -3.41 10.79 -12.10
CA ARG A 138 -2.41 11.74 -11.61
C ARG A 138 -3.19 12.89 -11.01
N PRO A 139 -3.12 13.13 -9.70
CA PRO A 139 -3.74 14.32 -9.16
C PRO A 139 -3.03 15.55 -9.76
N LEU A 140 -3.78 16.63 -9.97
CA LEU A 140 -3.24 17.94 -10.33
C LEU A 140 -2.29 18.40 -9.19
N SER A 141 -1.00 18.11 -9.37
CA SER A 141 0.25 18.61 -8.75
C SER A 141 0.32 19.03 -7.27
N THR A 142 -0.69 18.85 -6.43
CA THR A 142 -0.65 19.29 -5.02
C THR A 142 -0.54 18.12 -4.06
N ASP A 143 0.29 18.28 -3.02
CA ASP A 143 0.47 17.29 -1.95
C ASP A 143 -0.85 16.90 -1.28
N THR A 144 -1.78 17.85 -1.17
CA THR A 144 -3.13 17.65 -0.64
C THR A 144 -3.94 16.65 -1.44
N MET A 145 -3.88 16.74 -2.78
CA MET A 145 -4.56 15.78 -3.64
C MET A 145 -3.88 14.42 -3.57
N TYR A 146 -2.54 14.35 -3.53
CA TYR A 146 -1.83 13.09 -3.32
C TYR A 146 -2.19 12.42 -1.98
N ALA A 147 -2.36 13.21 -0.92
CA ALA A 147 -2.81 12.76 0.40
C ALA A 147 -4.22 12.16 0.37
N ALA A 148 -5.16 12.79 -0.34
CA ALA A 148 -6.53 12.31 -0.46
C ALA A 148 -6.62 10.91 -1.09
N TYR A 149 -5.76 10.59 -2.05
CA TYR A 149 -5.72 9.29 -2.73
C TYR A 149 -4.82 8.23 -2.05
N ALA A 150 -4.25 8.52 -0.88
CA ALA A 150 -3.38 7.56 -0.20
C ALA A 150 -4.09 6.23 0.12
N PRO A 151 -5.36 6.23 0.57
CA PRO A 151 -6.08 4.98 0.85
C PRO A 151 -6.32 4.12 -0.41
N GLU A 152 -6.73 4.71 -1.52
CA GLU A 152 -6.92 4.02 -2.82
C GLU A 152 -5.60 3.46 -3.35
N ARG A 153 -4.49 4.18 -3.12
CA ARG A 153 -3.16 3.66 -3.44
C ARG A 153 -2.79 2.47 -2.56
N ALA A 154 -3.12 2.48 -1.28
CA ALA A 154 -2.90 1.32 -0.41
C ALA A 154 -3.71 0.10 -0.90
N GLN A 155 -4.97 0.30 -1.28
CA GLN A 155 -5.81 -0.73 -1.91
C GLN A 155 -5.16 -1.25 -3.20
N ALA A 156 -4.62 -0.37 -4.05
CA ALA A 156 -3.92 -0.75 -5.27
C ALA A 156 -2.66 -1.59 -4.98
N ILE A 157 -1.89 -1.26 -3.94
CA ILE A 157 -0.72 -2.04 -3.52
C ILE A 157 -1.14 -3.47 -3.19
N TRP A 158 -2.21 -3.64 -2.41
CA TRP A 158 -2.74 -4.96 -2.07
C TRP A 158 -3.20 -5.73 -3.32
N VAL A 159 -4.00 -5.12 -4.20
CA VAL A 159 -4.49 -5.79 -5.42
C VAL A 159 -3.34 -6.21 -6.32
N ASN A 160 -2.32 -5.37 -6.48
CA ASN A 160 -1.15 -5.72 -7.27
C ASN A 160 -0.36 -6.86 -6.62
N TRP A 161 -0.22 -6.88 -5.30
CA TRP A 161 0.44 -7.98 -4.60
C TRP A 161 -0.32 -9.30 -4.79
N VAL A 162 -1.65 -9.32 -4.61
CA VAL A 162 -2.47 -10.50 -4.87
C VAL A 162 -2.34 -10.97 -6.32
N THR A 163 -2.33 -10.02 -7.28
CA THR A 163 -2.25 -10.35 -8.70
C THR A 163 -0.88 -10.93 -9.10
N LEU A 164 0.20 -10.32 -8.59
CA LEU A 164 1.57 -10.62 -9.03
C LEU A 164 2.26 -11.67 -8.15
N ALA A 165 2.15 -11.56 -6.83
CA ALA A 165 2.82 -12.46 -5.89
C ALA A 165 2.08 -13.79 -5.70
N LEU A 166 0.74 -13.79 -5.79
CA LEU A 166 -0.09 -14.99 -5.62
C LEU A 166 -0.59 -15.54 -6.95
N VAL A 167 0.13 -15.29 -8.06
CA VAL A 167 -0.35 -15.58 -9.43
C VAL A 167 -0.73 -17.05 -9.68
N ARG A 168 -0.12 -17.99 -8.95
CA ARG A 168 -0.35 -19.44 -9.06
C ARG A 168 -1.25 -20.00 -7.96
N ASP A 169 -1.77 -19.15 -7.09
CA ASP A 169 -2.61 -19.53 -5.97
C ASP A 169 -4.06 -19.72 -6.45
N PRO A 170 -4.68 -20.89 -6.23
CA PRO A 170 -6.07 -21.12 -6.62
C PRO A 170 -7.03 -20.15 -5.93
N ASP A 171 -6.73 -19.72 -4.70
CA ASP A 171 -7.61 -18.86 -3.91
C ASP A 171 -7.52 -17.38 -4.31
N ARG A 172 -6.52 -17.02 -5.13
CA ARG A 172 -6.34 -15.65 -5.65
C ARG A 172 -7.59 -15.14 -6.35
N ALA A 173 -8.23 -15.96 -7.18
CA ALA A 173 -9.42 -15.56 -7.93
C ALA A 173 -10.57 -15.22 -6.99
N SER A 174 -10.79 -16.05 -5.96
CA SER A 174 -11.79 -15.86 -4.92
C SER A 174 -11.53 -14.58 -4.11
N LEU A 175 -10.27 -14.32 -3.74
CA LEU A 175 -9.88 -13.09 -3.03
C LEU A 175 -10.15 -11.83 -3.85
N LEU A 176 -9.83 -11.84 -5.15
CA LEU A 176 -10.12 -10.72 -6.05
C LEU A 176 -11.63 -10.54 -6.26
N ALA A 177 -12.40 -11.62 -6.34
CA ALA A 177 -13.86 -11.54 -6.44
C ALA A 177 -14.48 -10.94 -5.17
N ALA A 178 -14.07 -11.39 -3.99
CA ALA A 178 -14.51 -10.86 -2.70
C ALA A 178 -14.17 -9.36 -2.57
N HIS A 179 -12.96 -8.97 -2.97
CA HIS A 179 -12.54 -7.57 -2.99
C HIS A 179 -13.41 -6.69 -3.91
N ARG A 180 -13.73 -7.18 -5.11
CA ARG A 180 -14.59 -6.47 -6.06
C ARG A 180 -15.99 -6.28 -5.50
N ALA A 181 -16.57 -7.33 -4.90
CA ALA A 181 -17.87 -7.25 -4.24
C ALA A 181 -17.87 -6.22 -3.11
N TRP A 182 -16.84 -6.25 -2.25
CA TRP A 182 -16.66 -5.26 -1.18
C TRP A 182 -16.59 -3.82 -1.73
N ASN A 183 -15.76 -3.58 -2.75
CA ASN A 183 -15.59 -2.26 -3.35
C ASN A 183 -16.89 -1.73 -3.97
N MET A 184 -17.72 -2.59 -4.57
CA MET A 184 -19.05 -2.20 -5.05
C MET A 184 -19.97 -1.76 -3.92
N ILE A 185 -19.96 -2.48 -2.79
CA ILE A 185 -20.75 -2.13 -1.60
C ILE A 185 -20.29 -0.79 -1.02
N GLU A 186 -18.97 -0.57 -0.88
CA GLU A 186 -18.46 0.71 -0.36
C GLU A 186 -18.85 1.89 -1.26
N ARG A 187 -18.76 1.74 -2.57
CA ARG A 187 -19.22 2.78 -3.52
C ARG A 187 -20.71 3.09 -3.36
N ALA A 188 -21.52 2.05 -3.17
CA ALA A 188 -22.95 2.22 -2.96
C ALA A 188 -23.27 2.92 -1.64
N ARG A 189 -22.43 2.77 -0.61
CA ARG A 189 -22.58 3.50 0.67
C ARG A 189 -22.28 4.98 0.54
N VAL A 190 -21.26 5.35 -0.23
CA VAL A 190 -20.84 6.75 -0.43
C VAL A 190 -21.78 7.51 -1.37
N ALA A 191 -22.53 6.82 -2.24
CA ALA A 191 -23.48 7.42 -3.17
C ALA A 191 -24.85 7.79 -2.56
N ARG A 192 -25.06 7.51 -1.27
CA ARG A 192 -26.27 7.86 -0.51
C ARG A 192 -26.00 9.07 0.36
#